data_AF-A0A8T8S8Y8-F1
#
_entry.id   AF-A0A8T8S8Y8-F1
#
_cell.length_a   1.000
_cell.length_b   1.000
_cell.length_c   1.000
_cell.angle_alpha   90.00
_cell.angle_beta   90.00
_cell.angle_gamma   90.00
#
_symmetry.space_group_name_H-M   'P 1'
#
loop_
_entity.id
_entity.type
_entity.pdbx_description
1 polymer ?
#
loop_
_entity_poly.entity_id
_entity_poly.type
_entity_poly.pdbx_seq_one_letter_code
_entity_poly.pdbx_strand_id
1 'polypeptide(L)'
;MASIIESLFGRAKTPAERLREHQRSLQKAVRELDRERTKLEQQDKKLIMDIKKAAKDGQMPACKVMARDLVRTRRHVQKFMQMRTQLQAVSLRIQTLRSNQQMAEAMRGATRAMGMMNRSMNLPAIQRIMRDFERETATMDMKEEMMGDAVDEAMDDEADGIGEEEEGDAIL
;
A
#
# COMPACT_ATOMS: atom_id res chain seq x y z
N MET A 1 12.93 -13.71 -38.59
CA MET A 1 11.49 -13.46 -38.84
C MET A 1 10.68 -13.06 -37.59
N ALA A 2 11.15 -13.26 -36.35
CA ALA A 2 10.44 -12.81 -35.15
C ALA A 2 10.34 -11.28 -34.97
N SER A 3 11.28 -10.51 -35.54
CA SER A 3 11.42 -9.06 -35.30
C SER A 3 10.40 -8.15 -36.02
N ILE A 4 9.71 -8.64 -37.05
CA ILE A 4 8.79 -7.80 -37.87
C ILE A 4 7.35 -7.87 -37.34
N ILE A 5 6.92 -9.05 -36.88
CA ILE A 5 5.61 -9.24 -36.23
C ILE A 5 5.57 -8.54 -34.87
N GLU A 6 6.69 -8.51 -34.14
CA GLU A 6 6.83 -7.78 -32.87
C GLU A 6 6.70 -6.25 -33.01
N SER A 7 7.06 -5.71 -34.18
CA SER A 7 6.94 -4.28 -34.52
C SER A 7 5.52 -3.89 -34.93
N LEU A 8 4.76 -4.84 -35.49
CA LEU A 8 3.40 -4.63 -36.02
C LEU A 8 2.29 -4.86 -34.98
N PHE A 9 2.49 -5.71 -33.97
CA PHE A 9 1.47 -6.03 -32.97
C PHE A 9 1.78 -5.57 -31.53
N GLY A 10 2.94 -4.93 -31.33
CA GLY A 10 3.41 -4.52 -30.01
C GLY A 10 3.87 -5.71 -29.17
N ARG A 11 5.03 -5.57 -28.52
CA ARG A 11 5.55 -6.58 -27.61
C ARG A 11 4.53 -6.88 -26.49
N ALA A 12 4.24 -8.15 -26.27
CA ALA A 12 3.50 -8.58 -25.09
C ALA A 12 4.28 -8.17 -23.84
N LYS A 13 3.67 -7.34 -22.99
CA LYS A 13 4.33 -6.83 -21.78
C LYS A 13 4.76 -7.98 -20.88
N THR A 14 6.03 -7.95 -20.50
CA THR A 14 6.59 -8.89 -19.52
C THR A 14 5.90 -8.72 -18.17
N PRO A 15 5.89 -9.74 -17.30
CA PRO A 15 5.33 -9.63 -15.94
C PRO A 15 5.93 -8.44 -15.17
N ALA A 16 7.24 -8.20 -15.30
CA ALA A 16 7.93 -7.08 -14.66
C ALA A 16 7.47 -5.70 -15.19
N GLU A 17 7.21 -5.58 -16.50
CA GLU A 17 6.69 -4.34 -17.09
C GLU A 17 5.25 -4.06 -16.64
N ARG A 18 4.40 -5.08 -16.57
CA ARG A 18 3.04 -4.95 -16.03
C ARG A 18 3.06 -4.52 -14.58
N LEU A 19 3.94 -5.11 -13.76
CA LEU A 19 4.09 -4.74 -12.35
C LEU A 19 4.49 -3.26 -12.18
N ARG A 20 5.43 -2.77 -13.00
CA ARG A 20 5.85 -1.34 -13.02
C ARG A 20 4.74 -0.41 -13.51
N GLU A 21 3.91 -0.84 -14.44
CA GLU A 21 2.75 -0.08 -14.91
C GLU A 21 1.69 0.02 -13.82
N HIS A 22 1.37 -1.09 -13.14
CA HIS A 22 0.45 -1.09 -12.00
C HIS A 22 0.95 -0.18 -10.87
N GLN A 23 2.23 -0.26 -10.50
CA GLN A 23 2.82 0.63 -9.50
C GLN A 23 2.66 2.12 -9.87
N ARG A 24 2.92 2.48 -11.14
CA ARG A 24 2.71 3.85 -11.63
C ARG A 24 1.24 4.28 -11.60
N SER A 25 0.33 3.39 -11.98
CA SER A 25 -1.10 3.66 -11.93
C SER A 25 -1.60 3.90 -10.51
N LEU A 26 -1.13 3.10 -9.54
CA LEU A 26 -1.45 3.25 -8.11
C LEU A 26 -0.92 4.57 -7.56
N GLN A 27 0.33 4.93 -7.86
CA GLN A 27 0.88 6.22 -7.43
C GLN A 27 0.11 7.41 -8.02
N LYS A 28 -0.37 7.30 -9.26
CA LYS A 28 -1.22 8.33 -9.86
C LYS A 28 -2.56 8.42 -9.12
N ALA A 29 -3.21 7.29 -8.85
CA ALA A 29 -4.47 7.24 -8.11
C ALA A 29 -4.34 7.82 -6.70
N VAL A 30 -3.27 7.49 -5.96
CA VAL A 30 -2.99 8.06 -4.63
C VAL A 30 -2.90 9.58 -4.69
N ARG A 31 -2.15 10.15 -5.64
CA ARG A 31 -2.04 11.60 -5.80
C ARG A 31 -3.37 12.26 -6.15
N GLU A 32 -4.21 11.58 -6.91
CA GLU A 32 -5.54 12.07 -7.28
C GLU A 32 -6.48 12.06 -6.07
N LEU A 33 -6.47 10.99 -5.26
CA LEU A 33 -7.19 10.94 -3.99
C LEU A 33 -6.76 12.06 -3.04
N ASP A 34 -5.45 12.30 -2.89
CA ASP A 34 -4.95 13.37 -2.01
C ASP A 34 -5.36 14.77 -2.48
N ARG A 35 -5.37 15.00 -3.79
CA ARG A 35 -5.85 16.27 -4.36
C ARG A 35 -7.34 16.46 -4.07
N GLU A 36 -8.15 15.43 -4.27
CA GLU A 36 -9.59 15.51 -4.03
C GLU A 36 -9.92 15.67 -2.55
N ARG A 37 -9.23 14.93 -1.68
CA ARG A 37 -9.29 15.10 -0.22
C ARG A 37 -9.01 16.53 0.19
N THR A 38 -7.94 17.14 -0.35
CA THR A 38 -7.56 18.52 -0.03
C THR A 38 -8.63 19.53 -0.47
N LYS A 39 -9.29 19.31 -1.62
CA LYS A 39 -10.42 20.16 -2.05
C LYS A 39 -11.61 20.04 -1.11
N LEU A 40 -11.95 18.82 -0.69
CA LEU A 40 -13.03 18.58 0.27
C LEU A 40 -12.72 19.21 1.64
N GLU A 41 -11.48 19.14 2.12
CA GLU A 41 -11.05 19.83 3.35
C GLU A 41 -11.20 21.36 3.25
N GLN A 42 -10.91 21.94 2.07
CA GLN A 42 -11.14 23.36 1.85
C GLN A 42 -12.63 23.71 1.80
N GLN A 43 -13.46 22.85 1.21
CA GLN A 43 -14.92 23.00 1.20
C GLN A 43 -15.51 22.87 2.61
N ASP A 44 -15.03 21.94 3.44
CA ASP A 44 -15.41 21.79 4.85
C ASP A 44 -15.15 23.11 5.62
N LYS A 45 -13.96 23.69 5.47
CA LYS A 45 -13.62 24.99 6.08
C LYS A 45 -14.53 26.12 5.61
N LYS A 46 -14.88 26.17 4.33
CA LYS A 46 -15.82 27.17 3.78
C LYS A 46 -17.22 26.99 4.34
N LEU A 47 -17.74 25.77 4.35
CA LEU A 47 -19.05 25.45 4.92
C LEU A 47 -19.15 25.87 6.40
N ILE A 48 -18.09 25.68 7.19
CA ILE A 48 -18.06 26.16 8.58
C ILE A 48 -18.23 27.69 8.66
N MET A 49 -17.54 28.44 7.79
CA MET A 49 -17.67 29.90 7.76
C MET A 49 -19.08 30.33 7.32
N ASP A 50 -19.63 29.67 6.30
CA ASP A 50 -20.97 29.97 5.78
C ASP A 50 -22.06 29.64 6.80
N ILE A 51 -21.96 28.51 7.52
CA ILE A 51 -22.86 28.15 8.62
C ILE A 51 -22.81 29.22 9.72
N LYS A 52 -21.61 29.66 10.12
CA LYS A 52 -21.45 30.71 11.14
C LYS A 52 -22.08 32.03 10.70
N LYS A 53 -21.98 32.38 9.42
CA LYS A 53 -22.59 33.60 8.87
C LYS A 53 -24.11 33.47 8.84
N ALA A 54 -24.64 32.40 8.27
CA ALA A 54 -26.08 32.14 8.19
C ALA A 54 -26.74 32.08 9.59
N ALA A 55 -26.02 31.57 10.59
CA ALA A 55 -26.50 31.55 11.97
C ALA A 55 -26.63 32.95 12.57
N LYS A 56 -25.65 33.84 12.32
CA LYS A 56 -25.71 35.26 12.74
C LYS A 56 -26.84 36.02 12.05
N ASP A 57 -27.11 35.69 10.79
CA ASP A 57 -28.19 36.28 10.00
C ASP A 57 -29.58 35.70 10.36
N GLY A 58 -29.66 34.78 11.34
CA GLY A 58 -30.92 34.16 11.79
C GLY A 58 -31.50 33.12 10.83
N GLN A 59 -30.78 32.72 9.78
CA GLN A 59 -31.23 31.81 8.74
C GLN A 59 -31.12 30.33 9.16
N MET A 60 -31.86 29.94 10.19
CA MET A 60 -31.75 28.62 10.80
C MET A 60 -32.10 27.43 9.89
N PRO A 61 -33.08 27.52 8.96
CA PRO A 61 -33.30 26.46 7.98
C PRO A 61 -32.11 26.21 7.05
N ALA A 62 -31.42 27.28 6.61
CA ALA A 62 -30.22 27.18 5.79
C ALA A 62 -29.07 26.52 6.57
N CYS A 63 -28.89 26.91 7.84
CA CYS A 63 -27.89 26.31 8.73
C CYS A 63 -28.07 24.79 8.85
N LYS A 64 -29.32 24.31 9.00
CA LYS A 64 -29.61 22.87 9.09
C LYS A 64 -29.21 22.09 7.83
N VAL A 65 -29.42 22.67 6.64
CA VAL A 65 -29.02 22.04 5.38
C VAL A 65 -27.50 22.02 5.25
N MET A 66 -26.85 23.16 5.46
CA MET A 66 -25.39 23.28 5.39
C MET A 66 -24.68 22.37 6.40
N ALA A 67 -25.23 22.21 7.61
CA ALA A 67 -24.68 21.30 8.62
C ALA A 67 -24.73 19.83 8.18
N ARG A 68 -25.79 19.41 7.49
CA ARG A 68 -25.86 18.05 6.91
C ARG A 68 -24.79 17.86 5.83
N ASP A 69 -24.59 18.86 4.98
CA ASP A 69 -23.58 18.82 3.93
C ASP A 69 -22.15 18.83 4.50
N LEU A 70 -21.92 19.53 5.61
CA LEU A 70 -20.66 19.47 6.36
C LEU A 70 -20.38 18.04 6.83
N VAL A 71 -21.34 17.39 7.48
CA VAL A 71 -21.19 15.99 7.94
C VAL A 71 -20.92 15.04 6.78
N ARG A 72 -21.63 15.20 5.65
CA ARG A 72 -21.37 14.40 4.43
C ARG A 72 -19.95 14.61 3.91
N THR A 73 -19.49 15.87 3.84
CA THR A 73 -18.15 16.23 3.39
C THR A 73 -17.07 15.57 4.27
N ARG A 74 -17.23 15.60 5.60
CA ARG A 74 -16.32 14.94 6.53
C ARG A 74 -16.27 13.43 6.34
N ARG A 75 -17.42 12.79 6.14
CA ARG A 75 -17.50 11.35 5.83
C ARG A 75 -16.77 11.02 4.53
N HIS A 76 -16.89 11.87 3.51
CA HIS A 76 -16.13 11.72 2.28
C HIS A 76 -14.62 11.84 2.53
N VAL A 77 -14.15 12.87 3.25
CA VAL A 77 -12.73 13.02 3.61
C VAL A 77 -12.19 11.77 4.29
N GLN A 78 -12.89 11.22 5.29
CA GLN A 78 -12.51 9.97 5.95
C GLN A 78 -12.44 8.79 4.99
N LYS A 79 -13.45 8.65 4.10
CA LYS A 79 -13.45 7.59 3.07
C LYS A 79 -12.26 7.71 2.12
N PHE A 80 -11.89 8.93 1.70
CA PHE A 80 -10.70 9.18 0.88
C PHE A 80 -9.41 8.79 1.61
N MET A 81 -9.31 9.06 2.93
CA MET A 81 -8.18 8.62 3.74
C MET A 81 -8.08 7.10 3.80
N GLN A 82 -9.18 6.39 4.07
CA GLN A 82 -9.20 4.92 4.09
C GLN A 82 -8.79 4.33 2.73
N MET A 83 -9.34 4.86 1.63
CA MET A 83 -8.98 4.42 0.28
C MET A 83 -7.49 4.65 -0.02
N ARG A 84 -6.91 5.78 0.41
CA ARG A 84 -5.48 6.04 0.27
C ARG A 84 -4.66 4.97 0.99
N THR A 85 -4.99 4.66 2.24
CA THR A 85 -4.29 3.63 3.04
C THR A 85 -4.37 2.26 2.36
N GLN A 86 -5.53 1.89 1.83
CA GLN A 86 -5.69 0.64 1.07
C GLN A 86 -4.80 0.61 -0.18
N LEU A 87 -4.73 1.70 -0.96
CA LEU A 87 -3.84 1.78 -2.12
C LEU A 87 -2.35 1.73 -1.73
N GLN A 88 -1.98 2.29 -0.58
CA GLN A 88 -0.62 2.20 -0.04
C GLN A 88 -0.27 0.74 0.32
N ALA A 89 -1.18 0.01 0.98
CA ALA A 89 -1.00 -1.41 1.30
C ALA A 89 -0.81 -2.25 0.03
N VAL A 90 -1.62 -2.01 -1.01
CA VAL A 90 -1.47 -2.69 -2.31
C VAL A 90 -0.13 -2.34 -2.97
N SER A 91 0.30 -1.08 -2.90
CA SER A 91 1.61 -0.66 -3.41
C SER A 91 2.76 -1.37 -2.70
N LEU A 92 2.69 -1.53 -1.37
CA LEU A 92 3.68 -2.25 -0.60
C LEU A 92 3.74 -3.73 -1.00
N ARG A 93 2.57 -4.39 -1.12
CA ARG A 93 2.49 -5.77 -1.60
C ARG A 93 3.12 -5.96 -2.98
N ILE A 94 2.90 -5.03 -3.90
CA ILE A 94 3.54 -5.05 -5.22
C ILE A 94 5.06 -4.90 -5.12
N GLN A 95 5.55 -4.04 -4.22
CA GLN A 95 6.98 -3.89 -3.98
C GLN A 95 7.61 -5.18 -3.44
N THR A 96 6.95 -5.87 -2.50
CA THR A 96 7.37 -7.19 -2.00
C THR A 96 7.43 -8.22 -3.12
N LEU A 97 6.38 -8.32 -3.94
CA LEU A 97 6.35 -9.23 -5.10
C LEU A 97 7.52 -8.97 -6.07
N ARG A 98 7.87 -7.71 -6.30
CA ARG A 98 9.02 -7.34 -7.14
C ARG A 98 10.33 -7.82 -6.55
N SER A 99 10.56 -7.59 -5.25
CA SER A 99 11.78 -8.02 -4.55
C SER A 99 11.92 -9.55 -4.59
N ASN A 100 10.82 -10.27 -4.34
CA ASN A 100 10.81 -11.74 -4.36
C ASN A 100 11.11 -12.27 -5.77
N GLN A 101 10.58 -11.63 -6.81
CA GLN A 101 10.88 -12.02 -8.18
C GLN A 101 12.36 -11.76 -8.56
N GLN A 102 12.93 -10.63 -8.14
CA GLN A 102 14.35 -10.34 -8.35
C GLN A 102 15.26 -11.33 -7.60
N MET A 103 14.89 -11.70 -6.38
CA MET A 103 15.60 -12.70 -5.59
C MET A 103 15.52 -14.08 -6.27
N ALA A 104 14.34 -14.50 -6.73
CA ALA A 104 14.17 -15.75 -7.46
C ALA A 104 14.98 -15.80 -8.76
N GLU A 105 15.06 -14.68 -9.50
CA GLU A 105 15.90 -14.57 -10.70
C GLU A 105 17.40 -14.65 -10.37
N ALA A 106 17.84 -13.95 -9.33
CA ALA A 106 19.23 -14.02 -8.84
C ALA A 106 19.60 -15.43 -8.38
N MET A 107 18.72 -16.09 -7.62
CA MET A 107 18.91 -17.47 -7.14
C MET A 107 18.95 -18.46 -8.30
N ARG A 108 18.12 -18.31 -9.34
CA ARG A 108 18.23 -19.12 -10.56
C ARG A 108 19.56 -18.91 -11.27
N GLY A 109 20.06 -17.68 -11.34
CA GLY A 109 21.37 -17.36 -11.91
C GLY A 109 22.51 -17.99 -11.11
N ALA A 110 22.50 -17.83 -9.80
CA ALA A 110 23.46 -18.41 -8.87
C ALA A 110 23.43 -19.95 -8.92
N THR A 111 22.25 -20.56 -8.94
CA THR A 111 22.09 -22.03 -9.05
C THR A 111 22.60 -22.56 -10.39
N ARG A 112 22.38 -21.85 -11.51
CA ARG A 112 22.98 -22.22 -12.80
C ARG A 112 24.50 -22.09 -12.78
N ALA A 113 25.04 -21.02 -12.20
CA ALA A 113 26.48 -20.84 -12.05
C ALA A 113 27.08 -21.94 -11.17
N MET A 114 26.43 -22.27 -10.05
CA MET A 114 26.80 -23.39 -9.18
C MET A 114 26.69 -24.73 -9.89
N GLY A 115 25.67 -24.96 -10.72
CA GLY A 115 25.54 -26.18 -11.53
C GLY A 115 26.62 -26.31 -12.60
N MET A 116 27.02 -25.20 -13.21
CA MET A 116 28.17 -25.14 -14.13
C MET A 116 29.50 -25.36 -13.40
N MET A 117 29.64 -24.85 -12.18
CA MET A 117 30.82 -25.02 -11.32
C MET A 117 30.89 -26.44 -10.69
N ASN A 118 29.75 -27.09 -10.46
CA ASN A 118 29.63 -28.48 -10.00
C ASN A 118 30.11 -29.49 -11.06
N ARG A 119 30.07 -29.13 -12.35
CA ARG A 119 30.70 -29.94 -13.40
C ARG A 119 32.24 -29.91 -13.34
N SER A 120 32.84 -29.02 -12.57
CA SER A 120 34.30 -28.85 -12.49
C SER A 120 34.89 -28.89 -11.07
N MET A 121 34.11 -29.10 -9.98
CA MET A 121 34.67 -29.14 -8.62
C MET A 121 33.85 -29.99 -7.62
N ASN A 122 34.58 -30.69 -6.74
CA ASN A 122 34.16 -31.78 -5.83
C ASN A 122 32.88 -31.57 -4.97
N LEU A 123 32.13 -32.67 -4.86
CA LEU A 123 30.83 -32.90 -4.18
C LEU A 123 30.64 -32.51 -2.68
N PRO A 124 31.66 -32.41 -1.80
CA PRO A 124 31.42 -32.18 -0.35
C PRO A 124 31.00 -30.75 0.05
N ALA A 125 31.39 -29.72 -0.71
CA ALA A 125 31.12 -28.33 -0.35
C ALA A 125 29.65 -27.91 -0.63
N ILE A 126 29.02 -28.52 -1.64
CA ILE A 126 27.63 -28.23 -2.05
C ILE A 126 26.63 -28.64 -0.96
N GLN A 127 26.86 -29.76 -0.27
CA GLN A 127 26.00 -30.19 0.84
C GLN A 127 26.02 -29.22 2.02
N ARG A 128 27.12 -28.48 2.21
CA ARG A 128 27.25 -27.48 3.27
C ARG A 128 26.48 -26.21 2.89
N ILE A 129 26.65 -25.73 1.67
CA ILE A 129 25.94 -24.52 1.16
C ILE A 129 24.42 -24.75 1.10
N MET A 130 23.96 -25.93 0.68
CA MET A 130 22.52 -26.26 0.69
C MET A 130 21.95 -26.29 2.12
N ARG A 131 22.69 -26.85 3.09
CA ARG A 131 22.27 -26.84 4.50
C ARG A 131 22.29 -25.44 5.11
N ASP A 132 23.30 -24.64 4.79
CA ASP A 132 23.39 -23.26 5.27
C ASP A 132 22.28 -22.41 4.65
N PHE A 133 21.93 -22.65 3.38
CA PHE A 133 20.79 -22.01 2.71
C PHE A 133 19.45 -22.44 3.29
N GLU A 134 19.20 -23.73 3.54
CA GLU A 134 17.98 -24.19 4.22
C GLU A 134 17.83 -23.56 5.61
N ARG A 135 18.94 -23.44 6.34
CA ARG A 135 18.96 -22.82 7.68
C ARG A 135 18.71 -21.31 7.60
N GLU A 136 19.31 -20.61 6.64
CA GLU A 136 19.16 -19.16 6.48
C GLU A 136 17.79 -18.79 5.89
N THR A 137 17.23 -19.62 5.00
CA THR A 137 15.87 -19.46 4.47
C THR A 137 14.83 -19.70 5.57
N ALA A 138 14.99 -20.77 6.38
CA ALA A 138 14.13 -20.98 7.54
C ALA A 138 14.25 -19.84 8.57
N THR A 139 15.44 -19.25 8.73
CA THR A 139 15.64 -18.07 9.57
C THR A 139 15.00 -16.82 8.97
N MET A 140 14.93 -16.72 7.64
CA MET A 140 14.28 -15.62 6.95
C MET A 140 12.75 -15.73 7.04
N ASP A 141 12.18 -16.92 6.84
CA ASP A 141 10.74 -17.18 7.03
C ASP A 141 10.34 -16.91 8.48
N MET A 142 11.13 -17.34 9.47
CA MET A 142 10.92 -17.00 10.89
C MET A 142 11.05 -15.49 11.17
N LYS A 143 11.97 -14.79 10.48
CA LYS A 143 12.10 -13.33 10.64
C LYS A 143 10.96 -12.58 9.97
N GLU A 144 10.41 -13.10 8.88
CA GLU A 144 9.25 -12.52 8.20
C GLU A 144 7.98 -12.78 9.03
N GLU A 145 7.87 -13.92 9.70
CA GLU A 145 6.82 -14.24 10.69
C GLU A 145 6.97 -13.39 11.96
N MET A 146 8.16 -13.30 12.56
CA MET A 146 8.41 -12.41 13.72
C MET A 146 8.28 -10.92 13.40
N MET A 147 8.60 -10.50 12.17
CA MET A 147 8.41 -9.12 11.73
C MET A 147 6.95 -8.86 11.35
N GLY A 148 6.21 -9.88 10.91
CA GLY A 148 4.76 -9.86 10.78
C GLY A 148 4.11 -9.70 12.15
N ASP A 149 4.46 -10.54 13.11
CA ASP A 149 3.93 -10.53 14.49
C ASP A 149 4.34 -9.26 15.25
N ALA A 150 5.57 -8.75 15.11
CA ALA A 150 5.98 -7.50 15.76
C ALA A 150 5.38 -6.24 15.10
N VAL A 151 5.02 -6.31 13.81
CA VAL A 151 4.31 -5.23 13.12
C VAL A 151 2.81 -5.32 13.42
N ASP A 152 2.24 -6.52 13.50
CA ASP A 152 0.86 -6.73 13.92
C ASP A 152 0.70 -6.38 15.41
N GLU A 153 1.63 -6.71 16.31
CA GLU A 153 1.60 -6.34 17.73
C GLU A 153 1.86 -4.85 17.96
N ALA A 154 2.72 -4.20 17.16
CA ALA A 154 2.85 -2.74 17.17
C ALA A 154 1.64 -2.02 16.53
N MET A 155 0.88 -2.70 15.66
CA MET A 155 -0.37 -2.18 15.11
C MET A 155 -1.58 -2.53 16.01
N ASP A 156 -1.55 -3.60 16.79
CA ASP A 156 -2.55 -3.97 17.80
C ASP A 156 -2.39 -3.08 19.06
N ASP A 157 -1.17 -2.72 19.45
CA ASP A 157 -0.93 -1.71 20.49
C ASP A 157 -1.40 -0.30 20.07
N GLU A 158 -1.53 -0.01 18.77
CA GLU A 158 -2.21 1.20 18.25
C GLU A 158 -3.71 0.99 17.97
N ALA A 159 -4.19 -0.26 17.85
CA ALA A 159 -5.60 -0.58 17.61
C ALA A 159 -6.41 -0.73 18.90
N ASP A 160 -5.82 -1.26 19.98
CA ASP A 160 -6.42 -1.34 21.32
C ASP A 160 -6.39 0.01 22.09
N GLY A 161 -5.86 1.06 21.46
CA GLY A 161 -5.93 2.44 21.94
C GLY A 161 -7.09 3.28 21.38
N ILE A 162 -7.88 2.76 20.43
CA ILE A 162 -9.12 3.42 19.97
C ILE A 162 -10.30 2.68 20.58
N GLY A 163 -10.39 2.76 21.90
CA GLY A 163 -11.52 2.27 22.67
C GLY A 163 -12.83 2.86 22.15
N GLU A 164 -13.70 1.98 21.68
CA GLU A 164 -15.12 2.15 21.93
C GLU A 164 -15.29 2.15 23.45
N GLU A 165 -15.50 3.32 24.07
CA GLU A 165 -16.35 3.50 25.26
C GLU A 165 -16.54 5.00 25.58
N GLU A 166 -17.80 5.43 25.45
CA GLU A 166 -18.50 6.53 26.11
C GLU A 166 -17.75 7.82 26.52
N GLU A 167 -17.94 8.89 25.75
CA GLU A 167 -18.23 10.22 26.36
C GLU A 167 -19.39 10.88 25.60
N GLY A 168 -20.60 10.49 26.01
CA GLY A 168 -21.70 11.45 26.01
C GLY A 168 -21.45 12.48 27.11
N ASP A 169 -21.85 13.72 26.82
CA ASP A 169 -22.08 14.79 27.79
C ASP A 169 -20.86 15.60 28.25
N ALA A 170 -20.57 16.69 27.52
CA ALA A 170 -20.43 18.04 28.08
C ALA A 170 -19.83 19.01 27.05
N ILE A 171 -20.68 19.74 26.31
CA ILE A 171 -20.33 21.10 25.89
C ILE A 171 -21.60 21.95 25.97
N LEU A 172 -21.70 22.71 27.08
CA LEU A 172 -22.44 23.97 27.19
C LEU A 172 -21.65 25.08 26.46
#